data_AF-A0A3D4I4K0-F1
#
_entry.id   AF-A0A3D4I4K0-F1
#
_cell.length_a   1.000
_cell.length_b   1.000
_cell.length_c   1.000
_cell.angle_alpha   90.00
_cell.angle_beta   90.00
_cell.angle_gamma   90.00
#
_symmetry.space_group_name_H-M   'P 1'
#
loop_
_entity.id
_entity.type
_entity.pdbx_description
1 polymer ?
#
loop_
_entity_poly.entity_id
_entity_poly.type
_entity_poly.pdbx_seq_one_letter_code
_entity_poly.pdbx_strand_id
1 'polypeptide(L)' 'MEIFNFFGSLLGYLLWFFYKIINNYGVAIILFTIATKLLIFPFSVKQQKSMAATSKLAAKQKELQKKYG' A
#
# COMPACT_ATOMS: atom_id res chain seq x y z
N MET A 1 20.51 -7.17 11.95
CA MET A 1 20.75 -8.33 11.07
C MET A 1 19.57 -9.29 11.03
N GLU A 2 18.88 -9.54 12.14
CA GLU A 2 17.71 -10.46 12.16
C GLU A 2 16.50 -9.98 11.34
N ILE A 3 16.20 -8.68 11.35
CA ILE A 3 15.11 -8.13 10.53
C ILE A 3 15.36 -8.39 9.03
N PHE A 4 16.59 -8.21 8.56
CA PHE A 4 16.96 -8.45 7.17
C PHE A 4 16.87 -9.92 6.80
N ASN A 5 17.21 -10.84 7.71
CA ASN A 5 17.03 -12.28 7.51
C ASN A 5 15.56 -12.70 7.49
N PHE A 6 14.73 -12.09 8.34
CA PHE A 6 13.29 -12.33 8.37
C PHE A 6 12.63 -11.86 7.07
N PHE A 7 12.90 -10.62 6.65
CA PHE A 7 12.39 -10.11 5.38
C PHE A 7 12.96 -10.89 4.17
N GLY A 8 14.25 -11.23 4.19
CA GLY A 8 14.90 -11.99 3.11
C GLY A 8 14.35 -13.41 2.94
N SER A 9 14.14 -14.14 4.04
CA SER A 9 13.53 -15.47 4.00
C SER A 9 12.07 -15.42 3.56
N LEU A 10 11.29 -14.45 4.07
CA LEU A 10 9.90 -14.25 3.68
C LEU A 10 9.76 -13.92 2.18
N LEU A 11 10.57 -12.98 1.68
CA LEU A 11 10.61 -12.60 0.27
C LEU A 11 11.07 -13.75 -0.63
N GLY A 12 12.05 -14.55 -0.18
CA GLY A 12 12.53 -15.73 -0.89
C GLY A 12 11.47 -16.81 -1.06
N TYR A 13 10.72 -17.13 0.01
CA TYR A 13 9.60 -18.07 -0.05
C TYR A 13 8.46 -17.57 -0.95
N LEU A 14 8.16 -16.27 -0.89
CA LEU A 14 7.15 -15.65 -1.75
C LEU A 14 7.55 -15.80 -3.23
N LEU A 15 8.80 -15.47 -3.56
CA LEU A 15 9.32 -15.56 -4.93
C LEU A 15 9.29 -17.01 -5.44
N TRP A 16 9.65 -17.99 -4.59
CA TRP A 16 9.62 -19.41 -4.96
C TRP A 16 8.19 -19.91 -5.18
N PHE A 17 7.22 -19.50 -4.36
CA PHE A 17 5.80 -19.84 -4.53
C PHE A 17 5.26 -19.31 -5.86
N PHE A 18 5.56 -18.05 -6.18
CA PHE A 18 5.16 -17.41 -7.44
C PHE A 18 5.87 -18.02 -8.66
N TYR A 19 7.15 -18.38 -8.53
CA TYR A 19 7.91 -19.05 -9.58
C TYR A 19 7.36 -20.45 -9.89
N LYS A 20 6.96 -21.22 -8.87
CA LYS A 20 6.44 -22.59 -9.02
C LYS A 20 5.12 -22.65 -9.82
N ILE A 21 4.28 -21.63 -9.71
CA ILE A 21 2.96 -21.61 -10.36
C ILE A 21 3.06 -21.25 -11.85
N ILE A 22 4.05 -20.44 -12.24
CA ILE A 22 4.01 -19.74 -13.53
C ILE A 22 5.23 -20.06 -14.40
N ASN A 23 6.36 -20.50 -13.82
CA ASN A 23 7.65 -20.71 -14.49
C ASN A 23 8.17 -19.49 -15.29
N ASN A 24 7.54 -18.32 -15.13
CA ASN A 24 7.90 -17.06 -15.76
C ASN A 24 7.84 -15.93 -14.72
N TYR A 25 9.00 -15.39 -14.37
CA TYR A 25 9.16 -14.35 -13.36
C TYR A 25 8.36 -13.07 -13.68
N GLY A 26 8.28 -12.67 -14.95
CA GLY A 26 7.58 -11.44 -15.35
C GLY A 26 6.08 -11.52 -15.11
N VAL A 27 5.46 -12.63 -15.53
CA VAL A 27 4.02 -12.86 -15.34
C VAL A 27 3.67 -13.03 -13.86
N ALA A 28 4.56 -13.64 -13.09
CA ALA A 28 4.39 -13.82 -11.66
C ALA A 28 4.36 -12.49 -10.88
N ILE A 29 5.24 -11.54 -11.23
CA ILE A 29 5.25 -10.19 -10.64
C ILE A 29 3.97 -9.42 -10.99
N ILE A 30 3.49 -9.53 -12.24
CA ILE A 30 2.27 -8.85 -12.68
C ILE A 30 1.06 -9.37 -11.91
N LEU A 31 0.90 -10.70 -11.81
CA LEU A 31 -0.21 -11.31 -11.07
C LEU A 31 -0.15 -10.98 -9.56
N PHE A 32 1.04 -11.01 -8.96
CA PHE A 32 1.23 -10.58 -7.58
C PHE A 32 0.78 -9.12 -7.39
N THR A 33 1.18 -8.23 -8.30
CA THR A 33 0.82 -6.81 -8.24
C THR A 33 -0.69 -6.63 -8.35
N ILE A 34 -1.36 -7.31 -9.28
CA ILE A 34 -2.81 -7.23 -9.46
C ILE A 34 -3.54 -7.77 -8.22
N ALA A 35 -3.14 -8.94 -7.71
CA ALA A 35 -3.75 -9.54 -6.52
C ALA A 35 -3.58 -8.66 -5.28
N THR A 36 -2.37 -8.13 -5.06
CA THR A 36 -2.07 -7.25 -3.93
C THR A 36 -2.84 -5.93 -4.03
N LYS A 37 -2.93 -5.35 -5.24
CA LYS A 37 -3.68 -4.12 -5.48
C LYS A 37 -5.18 -4.32 -5.28
N LEU A 38 -5.74 -5.47 -5.67
CA LEU A 38 -7.14 -5.82 -5.42
C LEU A 38 -7.43 -6.01 -3.93
N LEU A 39 -6.52 -6.67 -3.20
CA LEU A 39 -6.64 -6.88 -1.76
C LEU A 39 -6.59 -5.54 -1.00
N ILE A 40 -5.68 -4.65 -1.39
CA ILE A 40 -5.50 -3.33 -0.76
C ILE A 40 -6.53 -2.30 -1.25
N PHE A 41 -7.16 -2.50 -2.41
CA PHE A 41 -8.14 -1.57 -2.99
C PHE A 41 -9.21 -1.05 -2.02
N PRO A 42 -9.95 -1.88 -1.26
CA PRO A 42 -10.93 -1.39 -0.29
C PRO A 42 -10.31 -0.54 0.82
N PHE A 43 -9.07 -0.84 1.22
CA PHE A 43 -8.32 -0.04 2.18
C PHE A 43 -7.91 1.30 1.57
N SER A 44 -7.40 1.31 0.33
CA SER A 44 -7.06 2.53 -0.40
C SER A 44 -8.26 3.45 -0.57
N VAL A 45 -9.46 2.92 -0.83
CA VAL A 45 -10.69 3.73 -0.91
C VAL A 45 -11.02 4.37 0.44
N LYS A 46 -10.94 3.60 1.54
CA LYS A 46 -11.15 4.14 2.89
C LYS A 46 -10.13 5.22 3.25
N GLN A 47 -8.87 4.99 2.90
CA GLN A 47 -7.78 5.95 3.11
C GLN A 47 -8.04 7.25 2.34
N GLN A 48 -8.40 7.17 1.06
CA GLN A 48 -8.72 8.34 0.23
C GLN A 48 -9.88 9.16 0.81
N LYS A 49 -10.95 8.49 1.28
CA LYS A 49 -12.08 9.17 1.94
C LYS A 49 -11.64 9.92 3.20
N SER A 50 -10.80 9.29 4.03
CA SER A 50 -10.24 9.91 5.23
C SER A 50 -9.39 11.15 4.88
N MET A 51 -8.50 11.01 3.88
CA MET A 51 -7.68 12.13 3.41
C MET A 51 -8.51 13.30 2.92
N ALA A 52 -9.56 13.06 2.13
CA ALA A 52 -10.46 14.12 1.67
C ALA A 52 -11.18 14.85 2.82
N ALA A 53 -11.57 14.13 3.89
CA ALA A 53 -12.15 14.74 5.09
C ALA A 53 -11.12 15.62 5.82
N THR A 54 -9.89 15.13 5.98
CA THR A 54 -8.79 15.89 6.59
C THR A 54 -8.44 17.15 5.77
N SER A 55 -8.44 17.09 4.44
CA SER A 55 -8.21 18.26 3.59
C SER A 55 -9.28 19.34 3.78
N LYS A 56 -10.56 18.95 3.94
CA LYS A 56 -11.64 19.90 4.24
C LYS A 56 -11.47 20.56 5.61
N LEU A 57 -11.05 19.78 6.61
CA LEU A 57 -10.76 20.31 7.95
C LEU A 57 -9.57 21.26 7.93
N ALA A 58 -8.51 20.94 7.19
CA ALA A 58 -7.34 21.80 7.02
C ALA A 58 -7.70 23.17 6.41
N ALA A 59 -8.62 23.21 5.44
CA ALA A 59 -9.11 24.48 4.88
C ALA A 59 -9.81 25.36 5.94
N LYS A 60 -10.72 24.76 6.73
CA LYS A 60 -11.40 25.47 7.84
C LYS A 60 -10.43 25.92 8.93
N GLN A 61 -9.44 25.11 9.25
CA GLN A 61 -8.39 25.48 10.20
C GLN A 61 -7.59 26.70 9.70
N LYS A 62 -7.30 26.78 8.40
CA LYS A 62 -6.64 27.96 7.81
C LYS A 62 -7.50 29.21 7.88
N GLU A 63 -8.80 29.11 7.67
CA GLU A 63 -9.73 30.25 7.81
C GLU A 63 -9.80 30.75 9.26
N LEU A 64 -9.88 29.83 10.23
CA LEU A 64 -9.84 30.18 11.65
C LEU A 64 -8.50 30.82 12.05
N GLN A 65 -7.38 30.26 11.59
CA GLN A 65 -6.06 30.87 11.81
C GLN A 65 -5.96 32.28 11.23
N LYS A 66 -6.56 32.57 10.07
CA LYS A 66 -6.56 33.93 9.51
C LYS A 66 -7.42 34.93 10.29
N LYS A 67 -8.45 34.44 10.99
CA LYS A 67 -9.41 35.28 11.71
C LYS A 67 -8.99 35.56 13.15
N TYR A 68 -8.22 34.65 13.75
CA TYR A 68 -7.82 34.69 15.17
C TYR A 68 -6.30 34.68 15.40
N GLY A 69 -5.50 34.52 14.34
CA GLY A 69 -4.05 34.69 14.36
C GLY A 69 -3.63 36.07 13.88
#